data_AF-A0A7S4UQT4-F1
#
_entry.id   AF-A0A7S4UQT4-F1
#
_cell.length_a   1.000
_cell.length_b   1.000
_cell.length_c   1.000
_cell.angle_alpha   90.00
_cell.angle_beta   90.00
_cell.angle_gamma   90.00
#
_symmetry.space_group_name_H-M   'P 1'
#
loop_
_entity.id
_entity.type
_entity.pdbx_description
1 polymer ?
#
loop_
_entity_poly.entity_id
_entity_poly.type
_entity_poly.pdbx_seq_one_letter_code
_entity_poly.pdbx_strand_id
1 'polypeptide(L)'
;MGARYLHVLAKVLGVTHDTYLNVRLLLADSGRPSSSSSRWNEPPTRGPDASPNLRIELKEFPNVDKAFLTKRPLPQPKPSVQLFGDDTALDRRSLLVAVSIVNFYTNEILEEENLQHNHPLPIVSGQCVSFPKLTITKTSKSFNDCLFCLQFDLRYYRDFSAFSAARGGGGGDGTEEEELPYQILHSIRSKAFRTISHAETITVDPSLPIPPPTLFEIIPESTDDTGEMKLAILGQNFVNQPSTLRINFGGSWGVPQYRSSKTLLCIPPRRGPGGVEVSVSNDGVQWSNSLSFTFHCHLPEGVVEGEWARGLQLNLDDVF
;
A
#
# COMPACT_ATOMS: atom_id res chain seq x y z
N MET A 1 -14.76 -2.54 -22.82
CA MET A 1 -13.64 -1.76 -22.25
C MET A 1 -13.34 -2.05 -20.76
N GLY A 2 -14.27 -2.64 -19.97
CA GLY A 2 -14.08 -2.79 -18.51
C GLY A 2 -13.05 -3.82 -18.00
N ALA A 3 -12.80 -4.93 -18.71
CA ALA A 3 -11.95 -6.01 -18.18
C ALA A 3 -10.44 -5.68 -18.18
N ARG A 4 -9.96 -4.92 -19.19
CA ARG A 4 -8.56 -4.47 -19.24
C ARG A 4 -8.29 -3.35 -18.22
N TYR A 5 -9.29 -2.49 -17.98
CA TYR A 5 -9.24 -1.38 -17.03
C TYR A 5 -9.07 -1.85 -15.59
N LEU A 6 -9.85 -2.86 -15.16
CA LEU A 6 -9.74 -3.44 -13.82
C LEU A 6 -8.43 -4.21 -13.59
N HIS A 7 -7.91 -4.88 -14.61
CA HIS A 7 -6.66 -5.63 -14.47
C HIS A 7 -5.44 -4.70 -14.31
N VAL A 8 -5.43 -3.55 -14.98
CA VAL A 8 -4.35 -2.57 -14.86
C VAL A 8 -4.45 -1.77 -13.57
N LEU A 9 -5.66 -1.37 -13.14
CA LEU A 9 -5.87 -0.74 -11.83
C LEU A 9 -5.48 -1.67 -10.67
N ALA A 10 -5.80 -2.95 -10.74
CA ALA A 10 -5.37 -3.94 -9.75
C ALA A 10 -3.84 -4.06 -9.70
N LYS A 11 -3.17 -3.99 -10.85
CA LYS A 11 -1.70 -4.04 -10.95
C LYS A 11 -1.03 -2.75 -10.46
N VAL A 12 -1.65 -1.59 -10.65
CA VAL A 12 -1.17 -0.28 -10.19
C VAL A 12 -1.46 -0.06 -8.69
N LEU A 13 -2.52 -0.65 -8.15
CA LEU A 13 -2.90 -0.55 -6.73
C LEU A 13 -2.39 -1.72 -5.87
N GLY A 14 -1.73 -2.72 -6.46
CA GLY A 14 -1.18 -3.87 -5.74
C GLY A 14 -2.25 -4.82 -5.17
N VAL A 15 -3.41 -4.93 -5.80
CA VAL A 15 -4.52 -5.78 -5.35
C VAL A 15 -4.50 -7.09 -6.14
N THR A 16 -4.34 -8.23 -5.44
CA THR A 16 -4.34 -9.56 -6.06
C THR A 16 -5.76 -10.02 -6.44
N HIS A 17 -5.80 -10.96 -7.38
CA HIS A 17 -6.99 -11.49 -8.07
C HIS A 17 -8.04 -12.13 -7.13
N ASP A 18 -7.70 -12.46 -5.89
CA ASP A 18 -8.61 -13.08 -4.90
C ASP A 18 -9.64 -12.10 -4.30
N THR A 19 -9.44 -10.79 -4.48
CA THR A 19 -10.40 -9.78 -4.02
C THR A 19 -11.64 -9.69 -4.93
N TYR A 20 -11.64 -10.37 -6.08
CA TYR A 20 -12.70 -10.29 -7.09
C TYR A 20 -13.92 -11.18 -6.82
N LEU A 21 -13.81 -12.25 -6.00
CA LEU A 21 -14.95 -13.12 -5.69
C LEU A 21 -15.83 -12.59 -4.55
N ASN A 22 -15.28 -11.79 -3.62
CA ASN A 22 -16.01 -11.36 -2.42
C ASN A 22 -16.94 -10.15 -2.64
N VAL A 23 -16.76 -9.37 -3.71
CA VAL A 23 -17.64 -8.22 -4.01
C VAL A 23 -18.90 -8.64 -4.78
N ARG A 24 -18.92 -9.83 -5.38
CA ARG A 24 -20.11 -10.35 -6.10
C ARG A 24 -21.12 -11.05 -5.19
N LEU A 25 -20.74 -11.42 -3.98
CA LEU A 25 -21.60 -12.09 -2.99
C LEU A 25 -22.27 -11.13 -1.99
N LEU A 26 -21.85 -9.87 -1.92
CA LEU A 26 -22.39 -8.89 -0.95
C LEU A 26 -23.48 -7.96 -1.53
N LEU A 27 -23.91 -8.16 -2.78
CA LEU A 27 -24.98 -7.37 -3.41
C LEU A 27 -26.22 -8.21 -3.80
N ALA A 28 -26.30 -9.48 -3.37
CA ALA A 28 -27.38 -10.39 -3.73
C ALA A 28 -28.33 -10.78 -2.58
N ASP A 29 -28.17 -10.23 -1.38
CA ASP A 29 -29.05 -10.58 -0.26
C ASP A 29 -29.57 -9.36 0.50
N SER A 30 -30.51 -8.66 -0.14
CA SER A 30 -31.41 -7.72 0.51
C SER A 30 -32.86 -8.14 0.22
N GLY A 31 -33.31 -9.20 0.89
CA GLY A 31 -34.60 -9.84 0.62
C GLY A 31 -35.34 -10.43 1.82
N ARG A 32 -35.86 -9.55 2.69
CA ARG A 32 -37.02 -9.73 3.62
C ARG A 32 -36.86 -10.59 4.89
N PRO A 33 -37.58 -10.21 5.99
CA PRO A 33 -37.54 -10.91 7.27
C PRO A 33 -38.62 -12.00 7.36
N SER A 34 -38.31 -13.09 8.05
CA SER A 34 -39.36 -13.99 8.57
C SER A 34 -39.05 -14.39 10.02
N SER A 35 -40.07 -14.20 10.84
CA SER A 35 -40.17 -14.54 12.25
C SER A 35 -40.34 -16.04 12.45
N SER A 36 -39.69 -16.62 13.45
CA SER A 36 -40.38 -17.43 14.47
C SER A 36 -39.40 -17.90 15.55
N SER A 37 -39.96 -17.97 16.75
CA SER A 37 -39.39 -18.38 18.02
C SER A 37 -38.94 -19.83 18.06
N SER A 38 -37.90 -20.13 18.86
CA SER A 38 -38.09 -20.88 20.11
C SER A 38 -36.78 -21.06 20.90
N ARG A 39 -36.76 -20.39 22.04
CA ARG A 39 -36.10 -20.72 23.31
C ARG A 39 -35.74 -22.20 23.50
N TRP A 40 -34.43 -22.48 23.63
CA TRP A 40 -33.88 -23.44 24.60
C TRP A 40 -32.59 -22.84 25.16
N ASN A 41 -32.59 -22.60 26.48
CA ASN A 41 -31.42 -22.17 27.24
C ASN A 41 -30.55 -23.41 27.50
N GLU A 42 -29.37 -23.47 26.88
CA GLU A 42 -28.28 -24.32 27.35
C GLU A 42 -27.24 -23.43 28.05
N PRO A 43 -26.75 -23.80 29.24
CA PRO A 43 -25.65 -23.07 29.88
C PRO A 43 -24.39 -23.25 29.03
N PRO A 44 -23.56 -22.21 28.83
CA PRO A 44 -22.34 -22.38 28.05
C PRO A 44 -21.39 -23.29 28.83
N THR A 45 -21.30 -24.54 28.37
CA THR A 45 -20.21 -25.45 28.72
C THR A 45 -18.91 -24.80 28.27
N ARG A 46 -18.11 -24.39 29.26
CA ARG A 46 -16.78 -23.81 29.07
C ARG A 46 -15.85 -24.87 28.46
N GLY A 47 -15.77 -24.90 27.14
CA GLY A 47 -14.78 -25.71 26.42
C GLY A 47 -13.36 -25.18 26.69
N PRO A 48 -12.33 -26.04 26.68
CA PRO A 48 -10.95 -25.65 27.00
C PRO A 48 -10.21 -24.91 25.86
N ASP A 49 -10.94 -24.26 24.94
CA ASP A 49 -10.38 -23.76 23.67
C ASP A 49 -10.62 -22.26 23.46
N ALA A 50 -10.57 -21.48 24.55
CA ALA A 50 -10.50 -20.03 24.46
C ALA A 50 -9.06 -19.65 24.07
N SER A 51 -8.77 -19.63 22.77
CA SER A 51 -7.60 -18.92 22.25
C SER A 51 -7.55 -17.55 22.95
N PRO A 52 -6.47 -17.24 23.68
CA PRO A 52 -6.40 -15.97 24.40
C PRO A 52 -6.52 -14.86 23.35
N ASN A 53 -7.40 -13.88 23.58
CA ASN A 53 -7.67 -12.75 22.67
C ASN A 53 -6.47 -11.78 22.61
N LEU A 54 -5.29 -12.32 22.33
CA LEU A 54 -4.02 -11.61 22.28
C LEU A 54 -3.81 -11.04 20.89
N ARG A 55 -3.51 -9.75 20.85
CA ARG A 55 -3.17 -9.03 19.62
C ARG A 55 -2.07 -8.03 19.88
N ILE A 56 -1.19 -7.87 18.90
CA ILE A 56 -0.19 -6.80 18.91
C ILE A 56 -0.67 -5.64 18.04
N GLU A 57 -0.37 -4.42 18.44
CA GLU A 57 -0.62 -3.22 17.63
C GLU A 57 0.67 -2.40 17.48
N LEU A 58 0.83 -1.75 16.33
CA LEU A 58 1.95 -0.85 16.04
C LEU A 58 1.75 0.45 16.81
N LYS A 59 2.69 0.78 17.70
CA LYS A 59 2.64 2.00 18.50
C LYS A 59 3.46 3.12 17.90
N GLU A 60 4.69 2.81 17.51
CA GLU A 60 5.64 3.76 16.96
C GLU A 60 6.29 3.19 15.71
N PHE A 61 6.42 4.02 14.68
CA PHE A 61 7.14 3.68 13.45
C PHE A 61 7.69 4.94 12.79
N PRO A 62 8.90 4.91 12.19
CA PRO A 62 9.46 6.08 11.55
C PRO A 62 8.57 6.59 10.41
N ASN A 63 8.50 7.90 10.19
CA ASN A 63 7.72 8.44 9.08
C ASN A 63 8.30 7.94 7.74
N VAL A 64 7.47 7.22 6.99
CA VAL A 64 7.81 6.54 5.73
C VAL A 64 7.83 7.46 4.51
N ASP A 65 7.53 8.75 4.66
CA ASP A 65 7.58 9.74 3.58
C ASP A 65 9.01 9.98 3.05
N LYS A 66 10.03 9.53 3.79
CA LYS A 66 11.45 9.55 3.38
C LYS A 66 11.98 8.13 3.25
N ALA A 67 12.87 7.92 2.28
CA ALA A 67 13.57 6.65 2.15
C ALA A 67 14.53 6.41 3.33
N PHE A 68 14.64 5.16 3.76
CA PHE A 68 15.55 4.75 4.84
C PHE A 68 16.91 4.36 4.29
N LEU A 69 17.97 4.69 5.02
CA LEU A 69 19.33 4.32 4.64
C LEU A 69 19.60 2.86 5.02
N THR A 70 20.19 2.11 4.10
CA THR A 70 20.67 0.76 4.38
C THR A 70 21.90 0.77 5.29
N LYS A 71 22.13 -0.33 6.00
CA LYS A 71 23.24 -0.54 6.94
C LYS A 71 23.30 0.52 8.05
N ARG A 72 22.18 1.18 8.31
CA ARG A 72 21.98 2.07 9.46
C ARG A 72 20.76 1.62 10.25
N PRO A 73 20.74 1.83 11.56
CA PRO A 73 19.54 1.64 12.36
C PRO A 73 18.41 2.50 11.80
N LEU A 74 17.20 1.97 11.81
CA LEU A 74 16.01 2.73 11.42
C LEU A 74 15.90 4.04 12.22
N PRO A 75 15.43 5.14 11.60
CA PRO A 75 15.35 6.44 12.25
C PRO A 75 14.35 6.43 13.41
N GLN A 76 14.28 7.54 14.15
CA GLN A 76 13.26 7.71 15.18
C GLN A 76 11.89 8.07 14.55
N PRO A 77 10.77 7.72 15.18
CA PRO A 77 10.68 6.85 16.36
C PRO A 77 10.98 5.38 16.02
N LYS A 78 11.51 4.63 16.99
CA LYS A 78 11.88 3.23 16.75
C LYS A 78 10.65 2.35 16.53
N PRO A 79 10.71 1.37 15.61
CA PRO A 79 9.61 0.43 15.42
C PRO A 79 9.26 -0.24 16.73
N SER A 80 8.01 -0.07 17.18
CA SER A 80 7.55 -0.56 18.47
C SER A 80 6.14 -1.12 18.38
N VAL A 81 5.90 -2.23 19.08
CA VAL A 81 4.59 -2.88 19.17
C VAL A 81 4.15 -3.03 20.62
N GLN A 82 2.85 -2.97 20.86
CA GLN A 82 2.26 -3.17 22.17
C GLN A 82 1.32 -4.38 22.15
N LEU A 83 1.40 -5.24 23.16
CA LEU A 83 0.49 -6.38 23.33
C LEU A 83 -0.78 -5.97 24.07
N PHE A 84 -1.92 -6.41 23.54
CA PHE A 84 -3.24 -6.28 24.13
C PHE A 84 -3.87 -7.67 24.30
N GLY A 85 -4.69 -7.84 25.34
CA GLY A 85 -5.39 -9.10 25.64
C GLY A 85 -5.02 -9.67 27.02
N ASP A 86 -5.50 -10.86 27.33
CA ASP A 86 -5.21 -11.55 28.60
C ASP A 86 -4.21 -12.68 28.36
N ASP A 87 -3.03 -12.57 28.98
CA ASP A 87 -1.95 -13.54 28.91
C ASP A 87 -1.81 -14.37 30.20
N THR A 88 -2.73 -14.22 31.17
CA THR A 88 -2.62 -14.87 32.50
C THR A 88 -2.64 -16.40 32.45
N ALA A 89 -3.26 -16.97 31.42
CA ALA A 89 -3.31 -18.42 31.20
C ALA A 89 -2.06 -18.99 30.53
N LEU A 90 -1.14 -18.15 30.05
CA LEU A 90 0.08 -18.55 29.36
C LEU A 90 1.31 -18.34 30.25
N ASP A 91 2.35 -19.13 30.02
CA ASP A 91 3.67 -18.80 30.57
C ASP A 91 4.14 -17.49 29.92
N ARG A 92 4.35 -16.45 30.74
CA ARG A 92 4.78 -15.11 30.31
C ARG A 92 6.09 -15.12 29.53
N ARG A 93 6.91 -16.18 29.66
CA ARG A 93 8.15 -16.32 28.91
C ARG A 93 7.93 -16.88 27.50
N SER A 94 6.84 -17.59 27.27
CA SER A 94 6.54 -18.25 26.00
C SER A 94 6.09 -17.30 24.87
N LEU A 95 5.84 -16.02 25.16
CA LEU A 95 5.40 -15.03 24.18
C LEU A 95 6.57 -14.16 23.70
N LEU A 96 6.83 -14.22 22.40
CA LEU A 96 7.90 -13.49 21.75
C LEU A 96 7.35 -12.72 20.54
N VAL A 97 7.81 -11.49 20.32
CA VAL A 97 7.58 -10.76 19.08
C VAL A 97 8.79 -10.94 18.19
N ALA A 98 8.59 -11.52 17.01
CA ALA A 98 9.59 -11.57 15.96
C ALA A 98 9.31 -10.49 14.91
N VAL A 99 10.36 -9.97 14.27
CA VAL A 99 10.24 -9.01 13.17
C VAL A 99 10.93 -9.54 11.92
N SER A 100 10.23 -9.45 10.80
CA SER A 100 10.73 -9.87 9.48
C SER A 100 10.52 -8.75 8.46
N ILE A 101 11.39 -8.69 7.46
CA ILE A 101 11.23 -7.76 6.33
C ILE A 101 10.52 -8.49 5.19
N VAL A 102 9.52 -7.83 4.61
CA VAL A 102 8.62 -8.45 3.63
C VAL A 102 8.61 -7.59 2.37
N ASN A 103 8.64 -8.27 1.22
CA ASN A 103 8.34 -7.67 -0.07
C ASN A 103 6.89 -7.21 -0.09
N PHE A 104 6.66 -5.90 -0.20
CA PHE A 104 5.32 -5.33 -0.10
C PHE A 104 4.39 -5.80 -1.23
N TYR A 105 4.93 -6.11 -2.41
CA TYR A 105 4.12 -6.49 -3.57
C TYR A 105 3.83 -7.99 -3.63
N THR A 106 4.80 -8.83 -3.31
CA THR A 106 4.65 -10.30 -3.37
C THR A 106 4.20 -10.91 -2.05
N ASN A 107 4.22 -10.15 -0.95
CA ASN A 107 4.00 -10.62 0.41
C ASN A 107 5.00 -11.70 0.87
N GLU A 108 6.11 -11.85 0.16
CA GLU A 108 7.17 -12.80 0.46
C GLU A 108 8.06 -12.27 1.60
N ILE A 109 8.29 -13.10 2.61
CA ILE A 109 9.27 -12.81 3.66
C ILE A 109 10.65 -12.97 3.05
N LEU A 110 11.47 -11.91 3.13
CA LEU A 110 12.83 -11.94 2.61
C LEU A 110 13.76 -12.63 3.61
N GLU A 111 14.87 -13.15 3.09
CA GLU A 111 15.90 -13.85 3.88
C GLU A 111 16.41 -13.00 5.05
N GLU A 112 16.81 -13.66 6.14
CA GLU A 112 17.24 -13.01 7.38
C GLU A 112 18.43 -12.06 7.19
N GLU A 113 19.32 -12.35 6.24
CA GLU A 113 20.46 -11.47 5.92
C GLU A 113 20.03 -10.04 5.51
N ASN A 114 18.79 -9.88 5.07
CA ASN A 114 18.22 -8.61 4.64
C ASN A 114 17.81 -7.71 5.82
N LEU A 115 17.71 -8.27 7.03
CA LEU A 115 17.30 -7.58 8.25
C LEU A 115 18.14 -8.02 9.45
N GLN A 116 19.02 -7.13 9.93
CA GLN A 116 19.88 -7.40 11.08
C GLN A 116 19.28 -6.86 12.38
N HIS A 117 19.68 -7.48 13.50
CA HIS A 117 19.24 -7.14 14.86
C HIS A 117 17.72 -7.32 15.06
N ASN A 118 17.16 -8.34 14.41
CA ASN A 118 15.74 -8.70 14.37
C ASN A 118 15.38 -9.86 15.32
N HIS A 119 16.24 -10.17 16.29
CA HIS A 119 16.01 -11.27 17.22
C HIS A 119 14.66 -11.13 17.94
N PRO A 120 13.91 -12.24 18.12
CA PRO A 120 12.64 -12.20 18.83
C PRO A 120 12.80 -11.68 20.26
N LEU A 121 11.86 -10.84 20.70
CA LEU A 121 11.87 -10.18 22.00
C LEU A 121 10.66 -10.59 22.85
N PRO A 122 10.84 -10.88 24.16
CA PRO A 122 9.74 -11.29 25.02
C PRO A 122 8.75 -10.15 25.22
N ILE A 123 7.47 -10.48 25.32
CA ILE A 123 6.39 -9.51 25.53
C ILE A 123 5.33 -10.04 26.48
N VAL A 124 4.79 -9.16 27.33
CA VAL A 124 3.63 -9.44 28.18
C VAL A 124 2.51 -8.44 27.93
N SER A 125 1.30 -8.76 28.37
CA SER A 125 0.13 -7.90 28.13
C SER A 125 0.34 -6.50 28.70
N GLY A 126 0.00 -5.48 27.90
CA GLY A 126 0.21 -4.07 28.23
C GLY A 126 1.64 -3.55 27.99
N GLN A 127 2.62 -4.42 27.76
CA GLN A 127 3.99 -4.01 27.48
C GLN A 127 4.16 -3.52 26.04
N CYS A 128 4.98 -2.48 25.88
CA CYS A 128 5.50 -2.04 24.59
C CYS A 128 6.93 -2.55 24.39
N VAL A 129 7.21 -3.14 23.24
CA VAL A 129 8.52 -3.66 22.85
C VAL A 129 9.01 -2.91 21.61
N SER A 130 10.25 -2.43 21.66
CA SER A 130 10.88 -1.61 20.61
C SER A 130 12.10 -2.31 20.03
N PHE A 131 12.35 -2.08 18.73
CA PHE A 131 13.48 -2.63 17.99
C PHE A 131 14.48 -1.52 17.61
N PRO A 132 15.32 -1.03 18.54
CA PRO A 132 16.09 0.20 18.34
C PRO A 132 17.26 0.07 17.35
N LYS A 133 17.80 -1.15 17.18
CA LYS A 133 18.96 -1.45 16.35
C LYS A 133 18.60 -2.08 14.99
N LEU A 134 17.31 -2.21 14.71
CA LEU A 134 16.83 -2.85 13.49
C LEU A 134 17.43 -2.18 12.26
N THR A 135 18.12 -2.97 11.44
CA THR A 135 18.94 -2.46 10.34
C THR A 135 18.66 -3.25 9.08
N ILE A 136 18.32 -2.56 7.99
CA ILE A 136 18.05 -3.17 6.70
C ILE A 136 19.32 -3.14 5.86
N THR A 137 19.72 -4.26 5.28
CA THR A 137 21.05 -4.38 4.65
C THR A 137 21.03 -4.15 3.13
N LYS A 138 19.88 -4.34 2.48
CA LYS A 138 19.71 -4.21 1.03
C LYS A 138 18.77 -3.06 0.64
N THR A 139 18.96 -2.57 -0.59
CA THR A 139 18.18 -1.43 -1.12
C THR A 139 16.91 -1.92 -1.81
N SER A 140 15.90 -1.05 -1.91
CA SER A 140 14.74 -1.31 -2.76
C SER A 140 15.15 -1.58 -4.22
N LYS A 141 16.20 -0.89 -4.69
CA LYS A 141 16.71 -1.04 -6.05
C LYS A 141 17.28 -2.43 -6.32
N SER A 142 17.96 -3.06 -5.35
CA SER A 142 18.47 -4.43 -5.50
C SER A 142 17.36 -5.49 -5.56
N PHE A 143 16.14 -5.13 -5.19
CA PHE A 143 14.94 -5.97 -5.27
C PHE A 143 13.96 -5.44 -6.32
N ASN A 144 14.44 -5.13 -7.53
CA ASN A 144 13.58 -4.70 -8.65
C ASN A 144 12.68 -3.48 -8.31
N ASP A 145 13.25 -2.49 -7.61
CA ASP A 145 12.55 -1.29 -7.11
C ASP A 145 11.38 -1.60 -6.14
N CYS A 146 11.45 -2.72 -5.42
CA CYS A 146 10.42 -3.14 -4.47
C CYS A 146 10.35 -2.24 -3.23
N LEU A 147 9.13 -1.97 -2.75
CA LEU A 147 8.91 -1.40 -1.43
C LEU A 147 8.96 -2.50 -0.36
N PHE A 148 9.42 -2.16 0.83
CA PHE A 148 9.46 -3.09 1.95
C PHE A 148 8.42 -2.70 3.00
N CYS A 149 7.96 -3.69 3.76
CA CYS A 149 7.28 -3.46 5.02
C CYS A 149 7.89 -4.37 6.08
N LEU A 150 7.75 -4.00 7.35
CA LEU A 150 8.12 -4.84 8.47
C LEU A 150 6.88 -5.59 8.96
N GLN A 151 6.98 -6.91 9.03
CA GLN A 151 5.98 -7.77 9.65
C GLN A 151 6.41 -8.09 11.07
N PHE A 152 5.51 -7.91 12.02
CA PHE A 152 5.68 -8.30 13.42
C PHE A 152 4.75 -9.45 13.71
N ASP A 153 5.31 -10.57 14.18
CA ASP A 153 4.56 -11.77 14.52
C ASP A 153 4.64 -12.01 16.03
N LEU A 154 3.48 -12.12 16.66
CA LEU A 154 3.34 -12.62 18.02
C LEU A 154 3.43 -14.14 17.97
N ARG A 155 4.53 -14.68 18.48
CA ARG A 155 4.84 -16.11 18.49
C ARG A 155 4.67 -16.67 19.90
N TYR A 156 4.03 -17.83 20.00
CA TYR A 156 3.89 -18.61 21.21
C TYR A 156 4.70 -19.90 21.12
N TYR A 157 5.59 -20.11 22.09
CA TYR A 157 6.45 -21.28 22.21
C TYR A 157 5.95 -22.19 23.34
N ARG A 158 5.54 -23.41 23.00
CA ARG A 158 5.03 -24.37 24.00
C ARG A 158 6.11 -24.82 24.98
N ASP A 159 7.35 -24.99 24.52
CA ASP A 159 8.52 -25.37 25.33
C ASP A 159 9.57 -24.26 25.38
N PHE A 160 9.35 -23.26 26.24
CA PHE A 160 10.29 -22.15 26.40
C PHE A 160 11.60 -22.55 27.10
N SER A 161 11.58 -23.62 27.90
CA SER A 161 12.78 -24.17 28.55
C SER A 161 13.88 -24.51 27.53
N ALA A 162 13.50 -25.11 26.40
CA ALA A 162 14.40 -25.39 25.28
C ALA A 162 14.95 -24.11 24.63
N PHE A 163 14.13 -23.06 24.51
CA PHE A 163 14.55 -21.77 23.93
C PHE A 163 15.61 -21.08 24.79
N SER A 164 15.44 -21.12 26.12
CA SER A 164 16.41 -20.57 27.06
C SER A 164 17.72 -21.37 27.09
N ALA A 165 17.66 -22.68 26.89
CA ALA A 165 18.82 -23.56 26.87
C ALA A 165 19.66 -23.37 25.59
N ALA A 166 19.01 -23.20 24.43
CA ALA A 166 19.67 -22.93 23.14
C ALA A 166 20.47 -21.61 23.17
N ARG A 167 19.98 -20.58 23.87
CA ARG A 167 20.66 -19.27 23.97
C ARG A 167 21.57 -19.08 25.19
N GLY A 168 21.39 -19.88 26.24
CA GLY A 168 22.15 -19.79 27.50
C GLY A 168 23.48 -20.54 27.50
N GLY A 169 23.76 -21.35 26.49
CA GLY A 169 25.02 -22.08 26.31
C GLY A 169 26.12 -21.20 25.72
N GLY A 170 26.81 -20.43 26.57
CA GLY A 170 28.00 -19.70 26.15
C GLY A 170 29.13 -20.63 25.73
N GLY A 171 29.48 -20.62 24.45
CA GLY A 171 30.73 -21.15 23.90
C GLY A 171 30.61 -22.50 23.21
N GLY A 172 30.44 -22.50 21.89
CA GLY A 172 30.50 -23.71 21.08
C GLY A 172 30.20 -23.43 19.61
N ASP A 173 31.23 -23.65 18.79
CA ASP A 173 31.25 -23.74 17.33
C ASP A 173 29.91 -24.07 16.64
N GLY A 174 29.46 -23.14 15.78
CA GLY A 174 28.84 -23.40 14.47
C GLY A 174 27.66 -24.37 14.33
N THR A 175 26.98 -24.78 15.40
CA THR A 175 25.81 -25.64 15.29
C THR A 175 24.59 -24.78 14.92
N GLU A 176 23.97 -25.11 13.78
CA GLU A 176 22.72 -24.51 13.31
C GLU A 176 21.71 -24.51 14.47
N GLU A 177 21.32 -23.33 14.95
CA GLU A 177 20.32 -23.18 16.01
C GLU A 177 19.01 -23.80 15.52
N GLU A 178 18.67 -24.99 16.01
CA GLU A 178 17.43 -25.68 15.62
C GLU A 178 16.23 -24.82 16.07
N GLU A 179 15.56 -24.16 15.12
CA GLU A 179 14.43 -23.28 15.41
C GLU A 179 13.30 -24.10 16.07
N LEU A 180 13.04 -23.82 17.34
CA LEU A 180 11.97 -24.47 18.08
C LEU A 180 10.60 -24.14 17.45
N PRO A 181 9.67 -25.12 17.40
CA PRO A 181 8.36 -24.91 16.81
C PRO A 181 7.59 -23.87 17.62
N TYR A 182 7.02 -22.89 16.91
CA TYR A 182 6.15 -21.86 17.48
C TYR A 182 4.82 -21.79 16.74
N GLN A 183 3.82 -21.25 17.42
CA GLN A 183 2.54 -20.89 16.84
C GLN A 183 2.47 -19.37 16.69
N ILE A 184 2.09 -18.88 15.51
CA ILE A 184 1.79 -17.46 15.31
C ILE A 184 0.37 -17.19 15.81
N LEU A 185 0.24 -16.32 16.82
CA LEU A 185 -1.03 -15.92 17.39
C LEU A 185 -1.62 -14.69 16.69
N HIS A 186 -0.77 -13.74 16.27
CA HIS A 186 -1.19 -12.51 15.59
C HIS A 186 -0.05 -11.92 14.77
N SER A 187 -0.38 -11.32 13.62
CA SER A 187 0.59 -10.66 12.74
C SER A 187 0.12 -9.27 12.37
N ILE A 188 1.02 -8.30 12.39
CA ILE A 188 0.77 -6.94 11.90
C ILE A 188 1.89 -6.48 10.99
N ARG A 189 1.60 -5.51 10.11
CA ARG A 189 2.57 -4.96 9.17
C ARG A 189 2.65 -3.45 9.26
N SER A 190 3.87 -2.94 9.11
CA SER A 190 4.10 -1.50 8.97
C SER A 190 3.56 -0.99 7.63
N LYS A 191 3.50 0.34 7.49
CA LYS A 191 3.38 0.96 6.17
C LYS A 191 4.58 0.56 5.30
N ALA A 192 4.36 0.54 3.99
CA ALA A 192 5.42 0.34 3.01
C ALA A 192 6.40 1.52 3.04
N PHE A 193 7.69 1.23 2.86
CA PHE A 193 8.76 2.22 2.79
C PHE A 193 9.81 1.82 1.77
N ARG A 194 10.61 2.81 1.32
CA ARG A 194 11.73 2.60 0.41
C ARG A 194 13.05 2.57 1.18
N THR A 195 14.00 1.73 0.78
CA THR A 195 15.37 1.78 1.29
C THR A 195 16.36 2.13 0.20
N ILE A 196 17.36 2.92 0.57
CA ILE A 196 18.38 3.45 -0.35
C ILE A 196 19.78 3.29 0.23
N SER A 197 20.76 3.15 -0.65
CA SER A 197 22.16 3.18 -0.24
C SER A 197 22.63 4.61 0.08
N HIS A 198 23.77 4.73 0.76
CA HIS A 198 24.42 6.02 0.96
C HIS A 198 24.80 6.71 -0.38
N ALA A 199 25.16 5.94 -1.41
CA ALA A 199 25.46 6.46 -2.74
C ALA A 199 24.23 7.04 -3.46
N GLU A 200 23.04 6.47 -3.21
CA GLU A 200 21.76 7.02 -3.68
C GLU A 200 21.36 8.31 -2.96
N THR A 201 21.97 8.62 -1.81
CA THR A 201 21.77 9.90 -1.10
C THR A 201 22.68 11.00 -1.66
N ILE A 202 23.79 10.62 -2.31
CA ILE A 202 24.77 11.52 -2.93
C ILE A 202 24.35 11.96 -4.34
N THR A 203 23.28 11.38 -4.90
CA THR A 203 22.78 11.71 -6.25
C THR A 203 21.70 12.80 -6.26
N VAL A 204 21.87 13.83 -5.44
CA VAL A 204 21.42 15.17 -5.82
C VAL A 204 22.57 16.10 -5.53
N ASP A 205 23.55 16.13 -6.43
CA ASP A 205 24.34 17.33 -6.60
C ASP A 205 23.36 18.41 -7.09
N PRO A 206 23.07 19.46 -6.30
CA PRO A 206 22.18 20.53 -6.73
C PRO A 206 22.70 21.29 -7.97
N SER A 207 23.93 21.00 -8.43
CA SER A 207 24.51 21.55 -9.65
C SER A 207 24.38 20.64 -10.89
N LEU A 208 23.94 19.38 -10.76
CA LEU A 208 23.70 18.52 -11.92
C LEU A 208 22.28 18.70 -12.46
N PRO A 209 22.09 18.81 -13.80
CA PRO A 209 20.76 18.96 -14.38
C PRO A 209 19.89 17.75 -14.07
N ILE A 210 18.70 17.98 -13.51
CA ILE A 210 17.69 16.92 -13.35
C ILE A 210 17.36 16.41 -14.76
N PRO A 211 17.50 15.11 -15.08
CA PRO A 211 17.15 14.61 -16.40
C PRO A 211 15.66 14.85 -16.65
N PRO A 212 15.26 15.23 -17.88
CA PRO A 212 13.87 15.45 -18.20
C PRO A 212 13.07 14.15 -17.97
N PRO A 213 11.84 14.26 -17.43
CA PRO A 213 10.95 13.11 -17.36
C PRO A 213 10.62 12.59 -18.76
N THR A 214 10.39 11.29 -18.90
CA THR A 214 9.89 10.69 -20.15
C THR A 214 8.60 9.95 -19.87
N LEU A 215 7.58 10.18 -20.68
CA LEU A 215 6.28 9.52 -20.58
C LEU A 215 6.20 8.34 -21.53
N PHE A 216 5.65 7.23 -21.05
CA PHE A 216 5.42 6.02 -21.84
C PHE A 216 3.92 5.77 -22.06
N GLU A 217 3.10 5.94 -21.03
CA GLU A 217 1.68 5.61 -21.11
C GLU A 217 0.86 6.38 -20.06
N ILE A 218 -0.42 6.64 -20.37
CA ILE A 218 -1.41 7.20 -19.44
C ILE A 218 -2.60 6.26 -19.40
N ILE A 219 -3.01 5.88 -18.19
CA ILE A 219 -4.06 4.89 -18.00
C ILE A 219 -5.09 5.40 -17.00
N PRO A 220 -6.37 5.51 -17.41
CA PRO A 220 -6.86 5.43 -18.80
C PRO A 220 -6.35 6.59 -19.68
N GLU A 221 -6.47 6.46 -21.00
CA GLU A 221 -6.13 7.52 -21.98
C GLU A 221 -7.24 8.57 -22.19
N SER A 222 -8.36 8.42 -21.48
CA SER A 222 -9.46 9.38 -21.50
C SER A 222 -10.23 9.42 -20.18
N THR A 223 -10.98 10.50 -19.98
CA THR A 223 -11.83 10.73 -18.81
C THR A 223 -13.02 11.62 -19.17
N ASP A 224 -13.98 11.74 -18.26
CA ASP A 224 -15.10 12.66 -18.37
C ASP A 224 -14.67 14.09 -18.02
N ASP A 225 -15.40 15.09 -18.52
CA ASP A 225 -15.16 16.51 -18.27
C ASP A 225 -15.28 16.93 -16.79
N THR A 226 -15.72 16.03 -15.90
CA THR A 226 -15.84 16.22 -14.44
C THR A 226 -14.49 16.20 -13.72
N GLY A 227 -13.48 15.50 -14.24
CA GLY A 227 -12.14 15.47 -13.65
C GLY A 227 -12.04 14.75 -12.30
N GLU A 228 -12.93 13.81 -11.98
CA GLU A 228 -12.92 13.09 -10.69
C GLU A 228 -12.16 11.75 -10.73
N MET A 229 -11.74 11.34 -11.94
CA MET A 229 -11.12 10.05 -12.18
C MET A 229 -9.63 10.06 -11.85
N LYS A 230 -9.15 9.03 -11.16
CA LYS A 230 -7.73 8.88 -10.88
C LYS A 230 -7.01 8.22 -12.05
N LEU A 231 -6.00 8.88 -12.59
CA LEU A 231 -5.15 8.42 -13.68
C LEU A 231 -3.80 7.92 -13.15
N ALA A 232 -3.21 6.95 -13.84
CA ALA A 232 -1.83 6.54 -13.68
C ALA A 232 -1.01 6.97 -14.89
N ILE A 233 0.09 7.69 -14.64
CA ILE A 233 1.05 8.11 -15.68
C ILE A 233 2.33 7.30 -15.48
N LEU A 234 2.68 6.52 -16.50
CA LEU A 234 3.85 5.66 -16.53
C LEU A 234 4.97 6.32 -17.33
N GLY A 235 6.19 6.18 -16.83
CA GLY A 235 7.34 6.86 -17.41
C GLY A 235 8.65 6.51 -16.73
N GLN A 236 9.60 7.43 -16.80
CA GLN A 236 10.86 7.38 -16.09
C GLN A 236 11.33 8.78 -15.69
N ASN A 237 12.30 8.82 -14.77
CA ASN A 237 12.92 10.03 -14.24
C ASN A 237 11.94 10.98 -13.53
N PHE A 238 10.83 10.50 -12.97
CA PHE A 238 10.02 11.33 -12.09
C PHE A 238 10.75 11.58 -10.77
N VAL A 239 10.67 12.81 -10.26
CA VAL A 239 11.32 13.20 -9.01
C VAL A 239 10.26 13.67 -8.02
N ASN A 240 10.37 13.20 -6.76
CA ASN A 240 9.47 13.61 -5.69
C ASN A 240 9.83 15.02 -5.17
N GLN A 241 9.43 16.05 -5.91
CA GLN A 241 9.55 17.45 -5.52
C GLN A 241 8.17 18.10 -5.49
N PRO A 242 7.46 18.08 -4.35
CA PRO A 242 6.08 18.56 -4.26
C PRO A 242 5.86 20.01 -4.71
N SER A 243 6.89 20.86 -4.63
CA SER A 243 6.80 22.29 -5.01
C SER A 243 6.93 22.54 -6.52
N THR A 244 7.55 21.62 -7.26
CA THR A 244 7.93 21.83 -8.68
C THR A 244 7.39 20.76 -9.62
N LEU A 245 7.09 19.56 -9.12
CA LEU A 245 6.47 18.50 -9.89
C LEU A 245 5.06 18.93 -10.35
N ARG A 246 4.85 18.98 -11.66
CA ARG A 246 3.58 19.41 -12.28
C ARG A 246 3.23 18.55 -13.47
N ILE A 247 1.92 18.41 -13.71
CA ILE A 247 1.36 17.73 -14.87
C ILE A 247 0.53 18.74 -15.65
N ASN A 248 0.82 18.90 -16.93
CA ASN A 248 0.08 19.75 -17.85
C ASN A 248 -0.91 18.91 -18.65
N PHE A 249 -2.16 19.35 -18.75
CA PHE A 249 -3.21 18.82 -19.63
C PHE A 249 -3.60 19.91 -20.64
N GLY A 250 -2.73 20.15 -21.63
CA GLY A 250 -2.96 21.15 -22.69
C GLY A 250 -3.28 22.57 -22.17
N GLY A 251 -2.60 23.03 -21.11
CA GLY A 251 -2.78 24.34 -20.49
C GLY A 251 -3.53 24.34 -19.15
N SER A 252 -4.00 23.17 -18.69
CA SER A 252 -4.62 23.01 -17.37
C SER A 252 -3.75 22.12 -16.47
N TRP A 253 -3.66 22.45 -15.18
CA TRP A 253 -2.76 21.77 -14.26
C TRP A 253 -3.45 20.63 -13.52
N GLY A 254 -2.89 19.42 -13.60
CA GLY A 254 -3.27 18.30 -12.74
C GLY A 254 -2.43 18.27 -11.46
N VAL A 255 -2.97 17.64 -10.41
CA VAL A 255 -2.26 17.47 -9.13
C VAL A 255 -1.53 16.12 -9.11
N PRO A 256 -0.19 16.10 -9.24
CA PRO A 256 0.59 14.87 -9.18
C PRO A 256 0.70 14.33 -7.76
N GLN A 257 0.48 13.03 -7.62
CA GLN A 257 0.85 12.23 -6.47
C GLN A 257 2.00 11.30 -6.91
N TYR A 258 3.21 11.60 -6.46
CA TYR A 258 4.38 10.78 -6.72
C TYR A 258 4.22 9.38 -6.09
N ARG A 259 4.47 8.32 -6.88
CA ARG A 259 4.54 6.93 -6.40
C ARG A 259 5.93 6.34 -6.51
N SER A 260 6.59 6.56 -7.63
CA SER A 260 7.96 6.12 -7.88
C SER A 260 8.58 6.97 -8.99
N SER A 261 9.86 6.75 -9.27
CA SER A 261 10.53 7.40 -10.41
C SER A 261 9.96 6.98 -11.78
N LYS A 262 9.03 6.02 -11.80
CA LYS A 262 8.38 5.47 -12.99
C LYS A 262 6.87 5.65 -13.02
N THR A 263 6.26 6.12 -11.93
CA THR A 263 4.81 6.20 -11.80
C THR A 263 4.36 7.45 -11.04
N LEU A 264 3.44 8.20 -11.65
CA LEU A 264 2.66 9.25 -11.00
C LEU A 264 1.19 8.85 -10.99
N LEU A 265 0.49 9.18 -9.91
CA LEU A 265 -0.97 9.20 -9.92
C LEU A 265 -1.45 10.63 -10.02
N CYS A 266 -2.55 10.88 -10.71
CA CYS A 266 -3.07 12.22 -10.92
C CYS A 266 -4.58 12.21 -10.93
N ILE A 267 -5.19 13.33 -10.53
CA ILE A 267 -6.57 13.65 -10.85
C ILE A 267 -6.52 14.79 -11.88
N PRO A 268 -7.05 14.58 -13.09
CA PRO A 268 -7.02 15.58 -14.15
C PRO A 268 -7.92 16.75 -13.76
N PRO A 269 -7.59 17.98 -14.19
CA PRO A 269 -8.43 19.14 -13.90
C PRO A 269 -9.77 19.04 -14.63
N ARG A 270 -10.81 19.64 -14.05
CA ARG A 270 -12.11 19.80 -14.72
C ARG A 270 -11.96 20.67 -15.97
N ARG A 271 -12.35 20.15 -17.13
CA ARG A 271 -12.20 20.82 -18.44
C ARG A 271 -13.24 20.29 -19.42
N GLY A 272 -13.72 21.15 -20.32
CA GLY A 272 -14.63 20.76 -21.40
C GLY A 272 -14.05 19.70 -22.36
N PRO A 273 -14.92 19.04 -23.14
CA PRO A 273 -14.54 17.91 -23.99
C PRO A 273 -13.51 18.29 -25.06
N GLY A 274 -12.64 17.34 -25.40
CA GLY A 274 -11.63 17.50 -26.44
C GLY A 274 -10.33 16.75 -26.15
N GLY A 275 -9.53 16.55 -27.21
CA GLY A 275 -8.18 16.00 -27.10
C GLY A 275 -7.18 17.03 -26.57
N VAL A 276 -6.28 16.60 -25.68
CA VAL A 276 -5.18 17.40 -25.14
C VAL A 276 -3.88 16.62 -25.19
N GLU A 277 -2.76 17.35 -25.15
CA GLU A 277 -1.46 16.78 -24.89
C GLU A 277 -1.12 16.87 -23.41
N VAL A 278 -0.64 15.75 -22.86
CA VAL A 278 -0.21 15.63 -21.47
C VAL A 278 1.29 15.58 -21.39
N SER A 279 1.88 16.44 -20.57
CA SER A 279 3.32 16.47 -20.29
C SER A 279 3.59 16.67 -18.79
N VAL A 280 4.76 16.24 -18.35
CA VAL A 280 5.19 16.30 -16.94
C VAL A 280 6.46 17.12 -16.84
N SER A 281 6.60 17.88 -15.76
CA SER A 281 7.81 18.60 -15.40
C SER A 281 8.20 18.29 -13.97
N ASN A 282 9.50 18.07 -13.73
CA ASN A 282 10.04 17.86 -12.38
C ASN A 282 10.39 19.19 -11.69
N ASP A 283 10.77 20.22 -12.46
CA ASP A 283 11.31 21.50 -12.00
C ASP A 283 10.40 22.70 -12.32
N GLY A 284 9.31 22.49 -13.06
CA GLY A 284 8.41 23.51 -13.56
C GLY A 284 8.93 24.27 -14.79
N VAL A 285 10.11 23.91 -15.31
CA VAL A 285 10.77 24.59 -16.44
C VAL A 285 10.92 23.65 -17.63
N GLN A 286 11.49 22.46 -17.42
CA GLN A 286 11.69 21.46 -18.45
C GLN A 286 10.54 20.44 -18.47
N TRP A 287 10.03 20.16 -19.66
CA TRP A 287 8.88 19.27 -19.89
C TRP A 287 9.32 17.97 -20.57
N SER A 288 8.58 16.89 -20.29
CA SER A 288 8.69 15.62 -20.98
C SER A 288 8.21 15.68 -22.43
N ASN A 289 8.32 14.55 -23.14
CA ASN A 289 7.48 14.30 -24.31
C ASN A 289 5.99 14.37 -23.93
N SER A 290 5.16 14.68 -24.93
CA SER A 290 3.70 14.70 -24.80
C SER A 290 3.08 13.34 -25.11
N LEU A 291 1.98 13.02 -24.45
CA LEU A 291 1.07 11.93 -24.81
C LEU A 291 -0.35 12.48 -25.04
N SER A 292 -1.08 11.90 -25.98
CA SER A 292 -2.47 12.28 -26.25
C SER A 292 -3.39 11.77 -25.15
N PHE A 293 -4.36 12.60 -24.75
CA PHE A 293 -5.38 12.27 -23.76
C PHE A 293 -6.70 12.95 -24.13
N THR A 294 -7.85 12.31 -23.87
CA THR A 294 -9.15 12.83 -24.31
C THR A 294 -10.12 13.09 -23.15
N PHE A 295 -10.74 14.27 -23.13
CA PHE A 295 -11.90 14.56 -22.28
C PHE A 295 -13.20 14.31 -23.05
N HIS A 296 -14.07 13.48 -22.51
CA HIS A 296 -15.40 13.21 -23.07
C HIS A 296 -16.45 14.09 -22.40
N CYS A 297 -17.49 14.43 -23.15
CA CYS A 297 -18.63 15.14 -22.60
C CYS A 297 -19.41 14.18 -21.69
N HIS A 298 -19.57 14.52 -20.41
CA HIS A 298 -20.46 13.78 -19.55
C HIS A 298 -21.91 14.11 -19.94
N LEU A 299 -22.55 13.22 -20.67
CA LEU A 299 -23.99 13.29 -20.89
C LEU A 299 -24.66 12.72 -19.64
N PRO A 300 -25.44 13.51 -18.86
CA PRO A 300 -26.20 12.95 -17.76
C PRO A 300 -27.15 11.89 -18.31
N GLU A 301 -27.17 10.71 -17.70
CA GLU A 301 -28.08 9.62 -18.06
C GLU A 301 -29.52 10.16 -18.03
N GLY A 302 -30.11 10.37 -19.20
CA GLY A 302 -31.46 10.92 -19.34
C GLY A 302 -31.66 11.96 -20.45
N VAL A 303 -30.61 12.47 -21.11
CA VAL A 303 -30.77 13.32 -22.29
C VAL A 303 -30.93 12.44 -23.53
N VAL A 304 -32.18 12.09 -23.85
CA VAL A 304 -32.53 11.50 -25.15
C VAL A 304 -32.25 12.55 -26.23
N GLU A 305 -31.33 12.28 -27.14
CA GLU A 305 -31.22 13.02 -28.40
C GLU A 305 -32.58 12.94 -29.12
N GLY A 306 -33.44 13.95 -28.96
CA GLY A 306 -34.76 13.88 -29.58
C GLY A 306 -35.73 15.04 -29.39
N GLU A 307 -35.55 15.97 -28.44
CA GLU A 307 -36.62 16.95 -28.14
C GLU A 307 -36.32 18.44 -28.43
N TRP A 308 -35.18 18.77 -29.05
CA TRP A 308 -34.97 20.13 -29.60
C TRP A 308 -35.17 20.22 -31.13
N ALA A 309 -35.31 19.08 -31.83
CA ALA A 309 -35.45 19.04 -33.28
C ALA A 309 -36.90 19.15 -33.81
N ARG A 310 -37.91 19.33 -32.93
CA ARG A 310 -39.33 19.49 -33.33
C ARG A 310 -39.89 20.90 -33.15
N GLY A 311 -39.06 21.89 -32.81
CA GLY A 311 -39.50 23.27 -32.52
C GLY A 311 -39.32 24.29 -33.65
N LEU A 312 -38.75 23.93 -34.79
CA LEU A 312 -38.50 24.87 -35.90
C LEU A 312 -38.95 24.27 -37.24
N GLN A 313 -40.26 24.06 -37.36
CA GLN A 313 -40.90 24.03 -38.67
C GLN A 313 -41.68 25.33 -38.79
N LEU A 314 -41.01 26.31 -39.41
CA LEU A 314 -41.59 27.58 -39.83
C LEU A 314 -42.79 27.29 -40.72
N ASN A 315 -44.00 27.62 -40.25
CA ASN A 315 -45.17 27.78 -41.12
C ASN A 315 -44.89 28.97 -42.03
N LEU A 316 -44.74 28.70 -43.32
CA LEU A 316 -44.50 29.72 -44.35
C LEU A 316 -45.60 29.71 -45.42
N ASP A 317 -46.81 29.24 -45.10
CA ASP A 317 -47.92 29.14 -46.06
C ASP A 317 -49.29 29.72 -45.60
N ASP A 318 -49.38 30.50 -44.51
CA ASP A 318 -50.67 31.12 -44.08
C ASP A 318 -50.66 32.67 -44.14
N VAL A 319 -50.24 33.24 -45.27
CA VAL A 319 -50.63 34.60 -45.68
C VAL A 319 -50.89 34.60 -47.19
N PHE A 320 -52.13 34.27 -47.58
CA PHE A 320 -52.91 34.89 -48.66
C PHE A 320 -54.38 34.49 -48.56
#